data_AF-A0A8J5XAQ4-F1
#
_entry.id   AF-A0A8J5XAQ4-F1
#
_cell.length_a   1.000
_cell.length_b   1.000
_cell.length_c   1.000
_cell.angle_alpha   90.00
_cell.angle_beta   90.00
_cell.angle_gamma   90.00
#
_symmetry.space_group_name_H-M   'P 1'
#
loop_
_entity.id
_entity.type
_entity.pdbx_description
1 polymer ?
#
loop_
_entity_poly.entity_id
_entity_poly.type
_entity_poly.pdbx_seq_one_letter_code
_entity_poly.pdbx_strand_id
1 'polypeptide(L)'
;MFKSFLLIAFVAFASAFNGPAAIRSSRTAASQVQMSRFEGKVWDIEAKQVIFDEWNPEEPRGYNNFNPFERDDQGNCCDPNGKFPGEGSYGDPMRPDTNFAQMTKDRETMKIINADERMKIKGKPGNWKFGWDKGLGMVPPNQQ
;
A
#
# COMPACT_ATOMS: atom_id res chain seq x y z
N MET A 1 10.26 82.44 22.35
CA MET A 1 11.49 82.33 21.52
C MET A 1 12.62 81.81 22.39
N PHE A 2 13.04 80.56 22.23
CA PHE A 2 14.41 80.07 22.41
C PHE A 2 14.52 78.71 21.68
N LYS A 3 15.64 78.50 20.99
CA LYS A 3 15.87 77.51 19.92
C LYS A 3 16.66 76.29 20.43
N SER A 4 16.32 75.12 19.87
CA SER A 4 17.14 73.95 19.48
C SER A 4 18.12 73.26 20.46
N PHE A 5 18.09 71.92 20.43
CA PHE A 5 19.16 70.96 20.03
C PHE A 5 18.95 69.59 20.76
N LEU A 6 18.77 68.47 20.03
CA LEU A 6 19.77 67.39 19.79
C LEU A 6 19.71 66.31 20.91
N LEU A 7 19.84 64.99 20.77
CA LEU A 7 19.86 63.95 19.73
C LEU A 7 20.19 62.63 20.48
N ILE A 8 19.57 61.50 20.11
CA ILE A 8 20.03 60.08 20.18
C ILE A 8 20.53 59.50 21.53
N ALA A 9 19.94 58.36 21.95
CA ALA A 9 20.65 57.08 22.04
C ALA A 9 19.71 55.90 22.36
N PHE A 10 19.71 54.96 21.41
CA PHE A 10 19.15 53.62 21.42
C PHE A 10 20.11 52.70 22.20
N VAL A 11 19.67 51.90 23.17
CA VAL A 11 20.16 50.51 23.41
C VAL A 11 19.09 49.75 24.19
N ALA A 12 18.50 48.76 23.52
CA ALA A 12 17.72 47.70 24.14
C ALA A 12 18.67 46.67 24.77
N PHE A 13 18.34 46.18 25.98
CA PHE A 13 18.91 44.95 26.51
C PHE A 13 17.78 44.07 27.04
N ALA A 14 17.16 43.32 26.14
CA ALA A 14 16.29 42.22 26.51
C ALA A 14 17.16 40.96 26.65
N SER A 15 17.36 40.50 27.88
CA SER A 15 17.98 39.20 28.15
C SER A 15 17.03 38.09 27.72
N ALA A 16 17.23 37.53 26.53
CA ALA A 16 16.53 36.34 26.08
C ALA A 16 17.18 35.10 26.75
N PHE A 17 16.42 34.47 27.65
CA PHE A 17 16.72 33.17 28.24
C PHE A 17 16.64 32.09 27.15
N ASN A 18 17.78 31.71 26.57
CA ASN A 18 17.89 30.54 25.72
C ASN A 18 18.33 29.33 26.57
N GLY A 19 17.36 28.65 27.17
CA GLY A 19 17.56 27.25 27.58
C GLY A 19 17.63 26.35 26.34
N PRO A 20 18.37 25.22 26.38
CA PRO A 20 18.42 24.31 25.24
C PRO A 20 17.00 23.79 24.97
N ALA A 21 16.46 24.13 23.81
CA ALA A 21 15.23 23.52 23.32
C ALA A 21 15.49 22.02 23.21
N ALA A 22 14.90 21.24 24.12
CA ALA A 22 14.85 19.80 24.00
C ALA A 22 14.17 19.48 22.66
N ILE A 23 14.97 18.99 21.70
CA ILE A 23 14.45 18.45 20.44
C ILE A 23 13.61 17.25 20.87
N ARG A 24 12.30 17.46 21.00
CA ARG A 24 11.34 16.38 21.10
C ARG A 24 11.38 15.67 19.76
N SER A 25 12.15 14.58 19.68
CA SER A 25 12.06 13.63 18.59
C SER A 25 10.65 13.06 18.60
N SER A 26 9.74 13.66 17.83
CA SER A 26 8.43 13.10 17.55
C SER A 26 8.66 11.90 16.64
N ARG A 27 8.86 10.73 17.23
CA ARG A 27 8.63 9.48 16.52
C ARG A 27 7.13 9.46 16.24
N THR A 28 6.70 9.91 15.07
CA THR A 28 5.37 9.59 14.57
C THR A 28 5.30 8.07 14.52
N ALA A 29 4.56 7.47 15.45
CA ALA A 29 4.24 6.05 15.38
C ALA A 29 3.55 5.85 14.03
N ALA A 30 4.22 5.15 13.10
CA ALA A 30 3.58 4.80 11.85
C ALA A 30 2.37 3.92 12.19
N SER A 31 1.18 4.35 11.78
CA SER A 31 -0.02 3.52 11.91
C SER A 31 0.20 2.22 11.14
N GLN A 32 -0.03 1.09 11.79
CA GLN A 32 -0.02 -0.19 11.10
C GLN A 32 -1.16 -0.19 10.08
N VAL A 33 -0.85 -0.56 8.84
CA VAL A 33 -1.86 -0.67 7.78
C VAL A 33 -2.53 -2.04 7.85
N GLN A 34 -3.85 -2.08 7.65
CA GLN A 34 -4.58 -3.34 7.55
C GLN A 34 -4.30 -3.99 6.18
N MET A 35 -3.95 -5.27 6.22
CA MET A 35 -3.78 -6.12 5.04
C MET A 35 -5.12 -6.42 4.37
N SER A 36 -5.07 -7.23 3.30
CA SER A 36 -6.28 -7.68 2.60
C SER A 36 -7.24 -8.38 3.53
N ARG A 37 -8.54 -8.31 3.22
CA ARG A 37 -9.57 -9.10 3.92
C ARG A 37 -9.37 -10.62 3.77
N PHE A 38 -8.51 -11.05 2.84
CA PHE A 38 -8.13 -12.44 2.62
C PHE A 38 -6.77 -12.81 3.21
N GLU A 39 -6.14 -11.91 3.99
CA GLU A 39 -4.90 -12.23 4.68
C GLU A 39 -5.08 -13.41 5.63
N GLY A 40 -4.15 -14.36 5.56
CA GLY A 40 -4.20 -15.61 6.34
C GLY A 40 -5.33 -16.57 5.95
N LYS A 41 -6.07 -16.32 4.86
CA LYS A 41 -7.13 -17.19 4.34
C LYS A 41 -6.66 -18.00 3.13
N VAL A 42 -7.49 -18.97 2.73
CA VAL A 42 -7.28 -19.74 1.50
C VAL A 42 -7.38 -18.79 0.30
N TRP A 43 -6.39 -18.85 -0.59
CA TRP A 43 -6.31 -18.01 -1.79
C TRP A 43 -6.77 -18.75 -3.04
N ASP A 44 -8.05 -19.15 -3.03
CA ASP A 44 -8.70 -19.86 -4.13
C ASP A 44 -9.25 -18.91 -5.21
N ILE A 45 -9.88 -19.49 -6.26
CA ILE A 45 -10.45 -18.71 -7.36
C ILE A 45 -11.61 -17.85 -6.88
N GLU A 46 -12.42 -18.31 -5.92
CA GLU A 46 -13.54 -17.54 -5.40
C GLU A 46 -13.05 -16.27 -4.71
N ALA A 47 -12.09 -16.38 -3.79
CA ALA A 47 -11.48 -15.23 -3.11
C ALA A 47 -10.88 -14.23 -4.11
N LYS A 48 -10.19 -14.74 -5.15
CA LYS A 48 -9.63 -13.91 -6.23
C LYS A 48 -10.74 -13.22 -7.03
N GLN A 49 -11.85 -13.88 -7.33
CA GLN A 49 -12.96 -13.26 -8.05
C GLN A 49 -13.57 -12.10 -7.26
N VAL A 50 -13.74 -12.24 -5.93
CA VAL A 50 -14.28 -11.13 -5.12
C VAL A 50 -13.42 -9.87 -5.23
N ILE A 51 -12.08 -10.01 -5.19
CA ILE A 51 -11.18 -8.86 -5.37
C ILE A 51 -11.24 -8.34 -6.81
N PHE A 52 -11.27 -9.24 -7.81
CA PHE A 52 -11.30 -8.85 -9.22
C PHE A 52 -12.58 -8.11 -9.62
N ASP A 53 -13.72 -8.48 -9.03
CA ASP A 53 -15.01 -7.82 -9.28
C ASP A 53 -15.11 -6.45 -8.63
N GLU A 54 -14.40 -6.23 -7.52
CA GLU A 54 -14.28 -4.93 -6.86
C GLU A 54 -13.14 -4.07 -7.40
N TRP A 55 -12.25 -4.63 -8.22
CA TRP A 55 -11.06 -3.95 -8.70
C TRP A 55 -11.40 -2.74 -9.57
N ASN A 56 -10.96 -1.57 -9.11
CA ASN A 56 -11.01 -0.32 -9.86
C ASN A 56 -9.60 0.01 -10.39
N PRO A 57 -9.35 -0.12 -11.71
CA PRO A 57 -8.05 0.17 -12.29
C PRO A 57 -7.65 1.65 -12.17
N GLU A 58 -8.61 2.58 -12.11
CA GLU A 58 -8.32 4.02 -12.05
C GLU A 58 -7.92 4.49 -10.63
N GLU A 59 -8.24 3.71 -9.60
CA GLU A 59 -7.83 4.00 -8.23
C GLU A 59 -6.44 3.45 -7.93
N PRO A 60 -5.66 4.10 -7.03
CA PRO A 60 -4.38 3.57 -6.60
C PRO A 60 -4.49 2.14 -6.11
N ARG A 61 -3.50 1.32 -6.46
CA ARG A 61 -3.38 -0.04 -5.94
C ARG A 61 -3.32 -0.02 -4.41
N GLY A 62 -4.08 -0.91 -3.80
CA GLY A 62 -4.09 -1.12 -2.35
C GLY A 62 -4.26 -2.60 -2.02
N TYR A 63 -4.26 -2.92 -0.72
CA TYR A 63 -4.43 -4.29 -0.23
C TYR A 63 -5.80 -4.92 -0.54
N ASN A 64 -6.78 -4.13 -0.97
CA ASN A 64 -8.08 -4.62 -1.44
C ASN A 64 -8.47 -4.09 -2.84
N ASN A 65 -7.60 -3.31 -3.51
CA ASN A 65 -7.85 -2.79 -4.85
C ASN A 65 -6.68 -3.21 -5.77
N PHE A 66 -6.79 -4.40 -6.37
CA PHE A 66 -5.80 -4.93 -7.29
C PHE A 66 -6.40 -6.00 -8.20
N ASN A 67 -5.75 -6.33 -9.31
CA ASN A 67 -6.12 -7.49 -10.13
C ASN A 67 -5.38 -8.74 -9.64
N PRO A 68 -6.06 -9.74 -9.05
CA PRO A 68 -5.41 -10.92 -8.49
C PRO A 68 -4.95 -11.97 -9.54
N PHE A 69 -5.27 -11.72 -10.81
CA PHE A 69 -4.88 -12.56 -11.96
C PHE A 69 -3.78 -11.94 -12.81
N GLU A 70 -3.37 -10.70 -12.51
CA GLU A 70 -2.22 -10.12 -13.18
C GLU A 70 -0.92 -10.84 -12.80
N ARG A 71 0.11 -10.67 -13.62
CA ARG A 71 1.45 -11.22 -13.40
C ARG A 71 2.44 -10.10 -13.22
N ASP A 72 3.43 -10.31 -12.36
CA ASP A 72 4.60 -9.45 -12.29
C ASP A 72 5.51 -9.65 -13.52
N ASP A 73 6.59 -8.88 -13.58
CA ASP A 73 7.59 -8.97 -14.65
C ASP A 73 8.32 -10.33 -14.69
N GLN A 74 8.16 -11.17 -13.67
CA GLN A 74 8.74 -12.52 -13.57
C GLN A 74 7.71 -13.62 -13.85
N GLY A 75 6.45 -13.26 -14.13
CA GLY A 75 5.37 -14.22 -14.40
C GLY A 75 4.71 -14.83 -13.15
N ASN A 76 5.02 -14.35 -11.95
CA ASN A 76 4.47 -14.84 -10.69
C ASN A 76 3.01 -14.40 -10.49
N CYS A 77 2.31 -15.10 -9.60
CA CYS A 77 1.03 -14.65 -9.05
C CYS A 77 1.24 -13.81 -7.80
N CYS A 78 0.28 -12.94 -7.49
CA CYS A 78 0.25 -12.28 -6.19
C CYS A 78 -0.37 -13.15 -5.10
N ASP A 79 -0.02 -12.81 -3.87
CA ASP A 79 -0.65 -13.30 -2.65
C ASP A 79 -2.02 -12.65 -2.38
N PRO A 80 -2.71 -12.97 -1.26
CA PRO A 80 -3.98 -12.33 -0.88
C PRO A 80 -3.90 -10.81 -0.71
N ASN A 81 -2.72 -10.26 -0.47
CA ASN A 81 -2.45 -8.84 -0.27
C ASN A 81 -2.10 -8.09 -1.57
N GLY A 82 -2.10 -8.79 -2.70
CA GLY A 82 -1.68 -8.22 -3.98
C GLY A 82 -0.17 -8.02 -4.08
N LYS A 83 0.61 -8.66 -3.19
CA LYS A 83 2.07 -8.67 -3.19
C LYS A 83 2.63 -9.81 -4.02
N PHE A 84 3.77 -9.58 -4.65
CA PHE A 84 4.48 -10.58 -5.43
C PHE A 84 5.75 -11.08 -4.72
N PRO A 85 6.25 -12.28 -5.05
CA PRO A 85 7.50 -12.79 -4.50
C PRO A 85 8.65 -11.78 -4.66
N GLY A 86 9.38 -11.55 -3.57
CA GLY A 86 10.47 -10.56 -3.52
C GLY A 86 10.04 -9.15 -3.09
N GLU A 87 8.75 -8.86 -3.00
CA GLU A 87 8.25 -7.66 -2.33
C GLU A 87 8.23 -7.82 -0.80
N GLY A 88 8.39 -6.71 -0.09
CA GLY A 88 8.26 -6.69 1.36
C GLY A 88 6.89 -7.17 1.81
N SER A 89 6.87 -7.99 2.86
CA SER A 89 5.66 -8.56 3.45
C SER A 89 4.80 -9.43 2.52
N TYR A 90 5.40 -9.98 1.47
CA TYR A 90 4.81 -11.09 0.74
C TYR A 90 4.61 -12.29 1.68
N GLY A 91 3.39 -12.83 1.70
CA GLY A 91 3.03 -14.05 2.42
C GLY A 91 2.77 -15.19 1.44
N ASP A 92 3.31 -16.39 1.72
CA ASP A 92 2.99 -17.56 0.91
C ASP A 92 1.50 -17.89 1.04
N PRO A 93 0.72 -17.90 -0.06
CA PRO A 93 -0.72 -18.09 0.02
C PRO A 93 -1.07 -19.48 0.53
N MET A 94 -2.03 -19.56 1.44
CA MET A 94 -2.61 -20.86 1.82
C MET A 94 -3.34 -21.44 0.62
N ARG A 95 -2.85 -22.59 0.14
CA ARG A 95 -3.36 -23.25 -1.06
C ARG A 95 -4.69 -23.97 -0.75
N PRO A 96 -5.67 -23.93 -1.66
CA PRO A 96 -6.89 -24.72 -1.51
C PRO A 96 -6.61 -26.21 -1.72
N ASP A 97 -7.41 -27.05 -1.08
CA ASP A 97 -7.46 -28.47 -1.39
C ASP A 97 -7.91 -28.68 -2.84
N THR A 98 -7.14 -29.48 -3.58
CA THR A 98 -7.40 -29.70 -5.01
C THR A 98 -7.97 -31.09 -5.25
N ASN A 99 -9.13 -31.17 -5.90
CA ASN A 99 -9.70 -32.41 -6.42
C ASN A 99 -10.08 -32.27 -7.91
N PHE A 100 -10.30 -33.37 -8.61
CA PHE A 100 -10.54 -33.36 -10.06
C PHE A 100 -11.76 -32.52 -10.47
N ALA A 101 -12.83 -32.56 -9.68
CA ALA A 101 -14.02 -31.76 -9.93
C ALA A 101 -13.72 -30.27 -9.79
N GLN A 102 -12.96 -29.89 -8.76
CA GLN A 102 -12.51 -28.51 -8.54
C GLN A 102 -11.62 -28.03 -9.69
N MET A 103 -10.64 -28.83 -10.12
CA MET A 103 -9.76 -28.46 -11.25
C MET A 103 -10.52 -28.20 -12.55
N THR A 104 -11.62 -28.91 -12.79
CA THR A 104 -12.45 -28.73 -13.98
C THR A 104 -13.22 -27.42 -13.90
N LYS A 105 -13.86 -27.14 -12.75
CA LYS A 105 -14.53 -25.88 -12.47
C LYS A 105 -13.58 -24.69 -12.56
N ASP A 106 -12.40 -24.81 -11.97
CA ASP A 106 -11.37 -23.77 -11.96
C ASP A 106 -10.90 -23.46 -13.38
N ARG A 107 -10.73 -24.49 -14.22
CA ARG A 107 -10.34 -24.32 -15.62
C ARG A 107 -11.41 -23.59 -16.43
N GLU A 108 -12.68 -23.94 -16.24
CA GLU A 108 -13.79 -23.25 -16.91
C GLU A 108 -13.90 -21.80 -16.46
N THR A 109 -13.79 -21.56 -15.16
CA THR A 109 -13.82 -20.23 -14.56
C THR A 109 -12.66 -19.36 -15.08
N MET A 110 -11.44 -19.92 -15.15
CA MET A 110 -10.30 -19.21 -15.71
C MET A 110 -10.45 -18.91 -17.21
N LYS A 111 -11.15 -19.72 -18.00
CA LYS A 111 -11.46 -19.37 -19.40
C LYS A 111 -12.35 -18.14 -19.49
N ILE A 112 -13.33 -18.03 -18.61
CA ILE A 112 -14.24 -16.88 -18.53
C ILE A 112 -13.45 -15.64 -18.11
N ILE A 113 -12.65 -15.73 -17.03
CA ILE A 113 -11.82 -14.63 -16.55
C ILE A 113 -10.84 -14.15 -17.62
N ASN A 114 -10.15 -15.07 -18.30
CA ASN A 114 -9.18 -14.71 -19.34
C ASN A 114 -9.82 -14.03 -20.56
N ALA A 115 -11.11 -14.28 -20.82
CA ALA A 115 -11.85 -13.62 -21.90
C ALA A 115 -12.30 -12.20 -21.53
N ASP A 116 -12.33 -11.86 -20.24
CA ASP A 116 -12.71 -10.54 -19.75
C ASP A 116 -11.72 -9.47 -20.24
N GLU A 117 -12.24 -8.37 -20.77
CA GLU A 117 -11.42 -7.27 -21.28
C GLU A 117 -10.59 -6.58 -20.19
N ARG A 118 -11.04 -6.66 -18.91
CA ARG A 118 -10.30 -6.17 -17.74
C ARG A 118 -8.91 -6.80 -17.63
N MET A 119 -8.72 -8.03 -18.14
CA MET A 119 -7.41 -8.69 -18.17
C MET A 119 -6.38 -8.01 -19.08
N LYS A 120 -6.85 -7.20 -20.04
CA LYS A 120 -5.99 -6.45 -20.98
C LYS A 120 -5.59 -5.08 -20.43
N ILE A 121 -6.18 -4.63 -19.32
CA ILE A 121 -5.89 -3.33 -18.73
C ILE A 121 -4.49 -3.35 -18.10
N LYS A 122 -3.63 -2.42 -18.54
CA LYS A 122 -2.26 -2.24 -18.08
C LYS A 122 -1.96 -0.74 -17.93
N GLY A 123 -0.98 -0.42 -17.07
CA GLY A 123 -0.48 0.95 -16.88
C GLY A 123 -1.39 1.89 -16.09
N LYS A 124 -2.51 1.40 -15.55
CA LYS A 124 -3.42 2.18 -14.70
C LYS A 124 -2.97 2.17 -13.24
N PRO A 125 -3.39 3.14 -12.39
CA PRO A 125 -2.97 3.23 -10.99
C PRO A 125 -3.21 1.96 -10.15
N GLY A 126 -4.26 1.19 -10.47
CA GLY A 126 -4.61 -0.06 -9.80
C GLY A 126 -3.84 -1.28 -10.30
N ASN A 127 -3.08 -1.16 -11.39
CA ASN A 127 -2.20 -2.23 -11.86
C ASN A 127 -0.93 -2.35 -11.00
N TRP A 128 -0.34 -3.54 -11.00
CA TRP A 128 0.91 -3.76 -10.29
C TRP A 128 2.07 -2.94 -10.91
N LYS A 129 2.89 -2.41 -10.01
CA LYS A 129 4.24 -1.89 -10.26
C LYS A 129 5.06 -2.15 -9.00
N PHE A 130 6.34 -2.48 -9.15
CA PHE A 130 7.19 -2.76 -7.98
C PHE A 130 7.22 -1.59 -7.00
N GLY A 131 6.98 -1.87 -5.71
CA GLY A 131 6.96 -0.86 -4.66
C GLY A 131 5.72 0.05 -4.66
N TRP A 132 4.60 -0.44 -5.19
CA TRP A 132 3.29 0.22 -5.16
C TRP A 132 2.79 0.59 -3.75
N ASP A 133 3.23 -0.15 -2.74
CA ASP A 133 2.84 -0.02 -1.34
C ASP A 133 3.63 1.05 -0.58
N LYS A 134 4.62 1.67 -1.23
CA LYS A 134 5.40 2.76 -0.63
C LYS A 134 4.47 3.91 -0.25
N GLY A 135 4.34 4.15 1.05
CA GLY A 135 3.52 5.23 1.61
C GLY A 135 2.15 4.78 2.13
N LEU A 136 1.79 3.49 2.04
CA LEU A 136 0.55 2.98 2.64
C LEU A 136 0.62 2.78 4.16
N GLY A 137 1.80 2.88 4.75
CA GLY A 137 2.03 2.73 6.20
C GLY A 137 2.98 1.58 6.51
N MET A 138 3.15 1.27 7.79
CA MET A 138 3.95 0.12 8.21
C MET A 138 3.09 -1.14 8.08
N VAL A 139 3.56 -2.07 7.26
CA VAL A 139 2.99 -3.41 7.17
C VAL A 139 3.28 -4.15 8.48
N PRO A 140 2.32 -4.85 9.10
CA PRO A 140 2.61 -5.71 10.23
C PRO A 140 3.71 -6.72 9.86
N PRO A 141 4.66 -7.00 10.77
CA PRO A 141 5.65 -8.05 10.54
C PRO A 141 4.92 -9.37 10.29
N ASN A 142 5.37 -10.10 9.26
CA ASN A 142 4.75 -11.33 8.78
C ASN A 142 4.31 -12.21 9.95
N GLN A 143 3.00 -12.39 10.10
CA GLN A 143 2.44 -13.38 11.02
C GLN A 143 2.60 -14.74 10.34
N GLN A 144 3.82 -15.28 10.37
CA GLN A 144 4.08 -16.67 9.98
C GLN A 144 3.37 -17.62 10.95
#